data_AF-A0A1M5FL69-F1
#
_entry.id   AF-A0A1M5FL69-F1
#
_cell.length_a   1.000
_cell.length_b   1.000
_cell.length_c   1.000
_cell.angle_alpha   90.00
_cell.angle_beta   90.00
_cell.angle_gamma   90.00
#
_symmetry.space_group_name_H-M   'P 1'
#
loop_
_entity.id
_entity.type
_entity.pdbx_description
1 polymer ?
#
loop_
_entity_poly.entity_id
_entity_poly.type
_entity_poly.pdbx_seq_one_letter_code
_entity_poly.pdbx_strand_id
1 'polypeptide(L)'
;MSNYIELNANKVYPKGNAKISKKDSGEILVTELSKSTDGVTIDTNGENKFELSLQPVNINAGLVFGASMNILDKYKRVKTVAQWAYHYEPGKDYSVLAVNSLLEGKEILVQFFKNGQEVHQYTVINQPDSQHTNWIGLVLSLVASVATAVISAIDYEKTTTVTTGPDGKTTTTVTTKKSFGGGGSAKKSSSPNDPSGHVDFDHIYITSSRVFDTEVYEELDGPIKEVVFTGNFEKLELQSISNI
;
A
#
# COMPACT_ATOMS: atom_id res chain seq x y z
N MET A 1 31.18 -6.49 1.19
CA MET A 1 30.44 -5.35 1.78
C MET A 1 29.02 -5.81 2.02
N SER A 2 28.33 -5.28 3.03
CA SER A 2 26.90 -5.54 3.25
C SER A 2 26.10 -4.89 2.12
N ASN A 3 25.20 -5.64 1.46
CA ASN A 3 24.35 -5.09 0.40
C ASN A 3 23.10 -4.37 0.96
N TYR A 4 23.19 -3.84 2.19
CA TYR A 4 22.08 -3.19 2.88
C TYR A 4 22.57 -1.99 3.71
N ILE A 5 21.63 -1.09 3.99
CA ILE A 5 21.80 0.05 4.89
C ILE A 5 20.69 -0.01 5.94
N GLU A 6 21.03 0.28 7.20
CA GLU A 6 20.05 0.26 8.29
C GLU A 6 19.37 1.62 8.50
N LEU A 7 18.03 1.58 8.62
CA LEU A 7 17.16 2.70 8.96
C LEU A 7 16.18 2.24 10.06
N ASN A 8 16.22 2.88 11.23
CA ASN A 8 15.43 2.51 12.40
C ASN A 8 15.50 1.00 12.74
N ALA A 9 16.70 0.43 12.71
CA ALA A 9 16.99 -1.01 12.88
C ALA A 9 16.38 -1.98 11.83
N ASN A 10 15.71 -1.47 10.78
CA ASN A 10 15.29 -2.27 9.62
C ASN A 10 16.39 -2.26 8.55
N LYS A 11 16.49 -3.34 7.77
CA LYS A 11 17.54 -3.46 6.73
C LYS A 11 16.96 -3.14 5.36
N VAL A 12 17.45 -2.08 4.75
CA VAL A 12 17.03 -1.65 3.41
C VAL A 12 18.04 -2.15 2.39
N TYR A 13 17.55 -2.89 1.39
CA TYR A 13 18.30 -3.45 0.27
C TYR A 13 17.87 -2.77 -1.03
N PRO A 14 18.79 -2.53 -1.99
CA PRO A 14 18.42 -2.08 -3.32
C PRO A 14 17.67 -3.19 -4.08
N LYS A 15 16.73 -2.81 -4.95
CA LYS A 15 15.98 -3.72 -5.81
C LYS A 15 16.09 -3.28 -7.27
N GLY A 16 16.27 -4.26 -8.16
CA GLY A 16 16.47 -4.00 -9.59
C GLY A 16 17.83 -3.34 -9.84
N ASN A 17 17.82 -2.21 -10.54
CA ASN A 17 19.01 -1.41 -10.85
C ASN A 17 19.28 -0.31 -9.79
N ALA A 18 18.40 -0.19 -8.79
CA ALA A 18 18.48 0.88 -7.81
C ALA A 18 19.79 0.87 -7.01
N LYS A 19 20.26 2.05 -6.60
CA LYS A 19 21.40 2.22 -5.68
C LYS A 19 20.94 2.94 -4.43
N ILE A 20 21.34 2.41 -3.27
CA ILE A 20 21.08 3.01 -1.95
C ILE A 20 22.35 3.62 -1.38
N SER A 21 22.20 4.74 -0.68
CA SER A 21 23.26 5.43 0.05
C SER A 21 22.69 6.07 1.32
N LYS A 22 23.49 6.19 2.37
CA LYS A 22 23.09 6.83 3.63
C LYS A 22 23.55 8.28 3.61
N LYS A 23 22.66 9.22 3.90
CA LYS A 23 22.99 10.64 4.09
C LYS A 23 23.54 10.87 5.51
N ASP A 24 24.22 11.99 5.70
CA ASP A 24 24.69 12.46 7.01
C ASP A 24 23.54 12.68 8.00
N SER A 25 22.33 12.99 7.50
CA SER A 25 21.08 13.07 8.28
C SER A 25 20.58 11.72 8.81
N GLY A 26 21.15 10.60 8.35
CA GLY A 26 20.72 9.24 8.67
C GLY A 26 19.67 8.67 7.70
N GLU A 27 19.07 9.51 6.87
CA GLU A 27 18.09 9.15 5.83
C GLU A 27 18.74 8.28 4.74
N ILE A 28 17.94 7.45 4.06
CA ILE A 28 18.43 6.61 2.94
C ILE A 28 17.98 7.22 1.61
N LEU A 29 18.97 7.65 0.81
CA LEU A 29 18.78 8.08 -0.57
C LEU A 29 18.84 6.86 -1.51
N VAL A 30 17.77 6.68 -2.28
CA VAL A 30 17.63 5.67 -3.34
C VAL A 30 17.67 6.37 -4.70
N THR A 31 18.45 5.84 -5.63
CA THR A 31 18.69 6.39 -6.98
C THR A 31 18.67 5.28 -8.04
N GLU A 32 18.77 5.64 -9.32
CA GLU A 32 18.73 4.70 -10.47
C GLU A 32 17.42 3.91 -10.58
N LEU A 33 16.32 4.58 -10.22
CA LEU A 33 14.95 4.08 -10.26
C LEU A 33 14.34 4.22 -11.67
N SER A 34 15.00 3.63 -12.67
CA SER A 34 14.67 3.84 -14.09
C SER A 34 13.44 3.07 -14.59
N LYS A 35 13.10 1.96 -13.92
CA LYS A 35 12.03 1.03 -14.30
C LYS A 35 11.03 0.90 -13.15
N SER A 36 9.79 0.54 -13.49
CA SER A 36 8.73 0.25 -12.51
C SER A 36 9.05 -0.87 -11.51
N THR A 37 10.08 -1.68 -11.78
CA THR A 37 10.56 -2.76 -10.91
C THR A 37 11.80 -2.40 -10.09
N ASP A 38 12.41 -1.23 -10.34
CA ASP A 38 13.52 -0.71 -9.53
C ASP A 38 12.93 -0.15 -8.22
N GLY A 39 13.69 -0.21 -7.11
CA GLY A 39 13.17 0.19 -5.81
C GLY A 39 14.01 -0.23 -4.61
N VAL A 40 13.33 -0.49 -3.50
CA VAL A 40 13.91 -1.06 -2.28
C VAL A 40 13.12 -2.26 -1.78
N THR A 41 13.84 -3.18 -1.17
CA THR A 41 13.30 -4.22 -0.29
C THR A 41 13.68 -3.84 1.13
N ILE A 42 12.71 -3.72 2.03
CA ILE A 42 12.90 -3.43 3.45
C ILE A 42 12.62 -4.73 4.21
N ASP A 43 13.66 -5.34 4.77
CA ASP A 43 13.53 -6.42 5.75
C ASP A 43 13.15 -5.79 7.10
N THR A 44 11.95 -6.11 7.56
CA THR A 44 11.35 -5.62 8.81
C THR A 44 11.60 -6.60 9.95
N ASN A 45 11.75 -6.05 11.16
CA ASN A 45 12.09 -6.85 12.35
C ASN A 45 10.97 -7.80 12.85
N GLY A 46 9.78 -7.74 12.25
CA GLY A 46 8.74 -8.74 12.46
C GLY A 46 7.52 -8.27 13.27
N GLU A 47 6.87 -7.20 12.85
CA GLU A 47 5.69 -6.63 13.55
C GLU A 47 4.38 -6.73 12.74
N ASN A 48 3.25 -6.37 13.35
CA ASN A 48 1.93 -6.34 12.70
C ASN A 48 1.55 -4.99 12.08
N LYS A 49 2.33 -3.94 12.39
CA LYS A 49 2.23 -2.61 11.80
C LYS A 49 3.55 -2.21 11.16
N PHE A 50 3.46 -1.48 10.06
CA PHE A 50 4.58 -0.87 9.37
C PHE A 50 4.16 0.53 8.91
N GLU A 51 5.02 1.51 9.17
CA GLU A 51 4.85 2.90 8.74
C GLU A 51 6.17 3.37 8.12
N LEU A 52 6.14 3.82 6.86
CA LEU A 52 7.29 4.35 6.14
C LEU A 52 7.05 5.81 5.78
N SER A 53 7.88 6.69 6.32
CA SER A 53 7.90 8.11 5.95
C SER A 53 8.94 8.36 4.84
N LEU A 54 8.51 9.09 3.81
CA LEU A 54 9.29 9.44 2.64
C LEU A 54 9.35 10.96 2.48
N GLN A 55 10.49 11.47 2.00
CA GLN A 55 10.53 12.83 1.49
C GLN A 55 9.52 12.94 0.33
N PRO A 56 8.61 13.95 0.34
CA PRO A 56 7.52 14.07 -0.63
C PRO A 56 7.95 13.92 -2.11
N VAL A 57 7.34 12.98 -2.82
CA VAL A 57 7.55 12.75 -4.26
C VAL A 57 6.28 13.07 -5.04
N ASN A 58 6.37 14.06 -5.93
CA ASN A 58 5.30 14.42 -6.87
C ASN A 58 5.15 13.34 -7.95
N ILE A 59 3.91 12.87 -8.17
CA ILE A 59 3.59 11.82 -9.13
C ILE A 59 2.96 12.44 -10.38
N ASN A 60 3.77 12.56 -11.42
CA ASN A 60 3.42 13.13 -12.71
C ASN A 60 3.01 12.03 -13.71
N ALA A 61 2.51 12.43 -14.88
CA ALA A 61 2.17 11.50 -15.96
C ALA A 61 3.37 10.62 -16.34
N GLY A 62 3.13 9.31 -16.49
CA GLY A 62 4.17 8.31 -16.78
C GLY A 62 4.96 7.78 -15.56
N LEU A 63 4.77 8.35 -14.36
CA LEU A 63 5.28 7.76 -13.13
C LEU A 63 4.32 6.68 -12.61
N VAL A 64 4.89 5.56 -12.18
CA VAL A 64 4.21 4.41 -11.60
C VAL A 64 4.94 3.96 -10.35
N PHE A 65 4.19 3.43 -9.38
CA PHE A 65 4.77 2.81 -8.20
C PHE A 65 3.96 1.62 -7.73
N GLY A 66 4.55 0.78 -6.88
CA GLY A 66 3.85 -0.29 -6.20
C GLY A 66 4.48 -0.58 -4.85
N ALA A 67 3.64 -0.97 -3.90
CA ALA A 67 4.05 -1.52 -2.62
C ALA A 67 3.47 -2.93 -2.47
N SER A 68 4.27 -3.84 -1.93
CA SER A 68 3.83 -5.19 -1.55
C SER A 68 4.28 -5.47 -0.11
N MET A 69 3.33 -5.90 0.71
CA MET A 69 3.53 -6.25 2.11
C MET A 69 3.55 -7.77 2.21
N ASN A 70 4.69 -8.31 2.66
CA ASN A 70 4.95 -9.73 2.74
C ASN A 70 5.18 -10.15 4.20
N ILE A 71 4.49 -11.20 4.64
CA ILE A 71 4.67 -11.81 5.95
C ILE A 71 5.49 -13.10 5.85
N LEU A 72 5.99 -13.60 6.99
CA LEU A 72 6.30 -15.02 7.14
C LEU A 72 5.11 -15.75 7.75
N ASP A 73 4.65 -16.80 7.09
CA ASP A 73 3.64 -17.68 7.67
C ASP A 73 4.21 -18.64 8.74
N LYS A 74 3.35 -19.41 9.41
CA LYS A 74 3.76 -20.43 10.39
C LYS A 74 4.82 -21.44 9.89
N TYR A 75 4.89 -21.66 8.59
CA TYR A 75 5.84 -22.56 7.93
C TYR A 75 7.09 -21.83 7.44
N LYS A 76 7.25 -20.55 7.80
CA LYS A 76 8.34 -19.65 7.39
C LYS A 76 8.39 -19.41 5.88
N ARG A 77 7.25 -19.53 5.19
CA ARG A 77 7.11 -19.18 3.77
C ARG A 77 6.74 -17.71 3.65
N VAL A 78 7.34 -17.01 2.69
CA VAL A 78 6.98 -15.63 2.37
C VAL A 78 5.62 -15.61 1.68
N LYS A 79 4.68 -14.79 2.17
CA LYS A 79 3.32 -14.65 1.64
C LYS A 79 2.98 -13.17 1.50
N THR A 80 2.58 -12.74 0.30
CA THR A 80 2.03 -11.39 0.10
C THR A 80 0.63 -11.30 0.66
N VAL A 81 0.39 -10.35 1.56
CA VAL A 81 -0.90 -10.15 2.25
C VAL A 81 -1.58 -8.84 1.87
N ALA A 82 -0.83 -7.88 1.34
CA ALA A 82 -1.35 -6.68 0.73
C ALA A 82 -0.46 -6.26 -0.44
N GLN A 83 -1.08 -5.77 -1.50
CA GLN A 83 -0.38 -5.27 -2.68
C GLN A 83 -1.22 -4.19 -3.36
N TRP A 84 -0.57 -3.08 -3.68
CA TRP A 84 -1.16 -1.99 -4.43
C TRP A 84 -0.17 -1.37 -5.40
N ALA A 85 -0.71 -0.75 -6.44
CA ALA A 85 0.04 -0.03 -7.45
C ALA A 85 -0.68 1.24 -7.83
N TYR A 86 0.09 2.27 -8.15
CA TYR A 86 -0.38 3.48 -8.80
C TYR A 86 0.19 3.53 -10.20
N HIS A 87 -0.64 3.86 -11.18
CA HIS A 87 -0.18 4.10 -12.55
C HIS A 87 -1.02 5.15 -13.28
N TYR A 88 -0.44 5.74 -14.32
CA TYR A 88 -1.19 6.50 -15.31
C TYR A 88 -1.99 5.55 -16.21
N GLU A 89 -3.22 5.90 -16.59
CA GLU A 89 -4.06 5.09 -17.48
C GLU A 89 -3.80 5.48 -18.95
N PRO A 90 -3.33 4.56 -19.82
CA PRO A 90 -3.01 4.89 -21.21
C PRO A 90 -4.18 5.48 -21.99
N GLY A 91 -3.98 6.66 -22.59
CA GLY A 91 -5.03 7.35 -23.36
C GLY A 91 -6.15 7.98 -22.52
N LYS A 92 -5.93 8.18 -21.22
CA LYS A 92 -6.83 8.92 -20.32
C LYS A 92 -6.04 9.96 -19.54
N ASP A 93 -6.64 11.13 -19.30
CA ASP A 93 -6.02 12.18 -18.49
C ASP A 93 -6.11 11.92 -16.97
N TYR A 94 -6.03 10.66 -16.56
CA TYR A 94 -6.13 10.25 -15.17
C TYR A 94 -5.14 9.16 -14.80
N SER A 95 -4.81 9.09 -13.51
CA SER A 95 -4.09 7.99 -12.89
C SER A 95 -5.00 7.20 -11.97
N VAL A 96 -4.60 5.97 -11.65
CA VAL A 96 -5.37 4.98 -10.90
C VAL A 96 -4.54 4.47 -9.74
N LEU A 97 -5.12 4.47 -8.53
CA LEU A 97 -4.64 3.64 -7.42
C LEU A 97 -5.41 2.32 -7.43
N ALA A 98 -4.71 1.21 -7.62
CA ALA A 98 -5.28 -0.13 -7.72
C ALA A 98 -4.75 -1.07 -6.64
N VAL A 99 -5.60 -2.00 -6.18
CA VAL A 99 -5.25 -3.06 -5.22
C VAL A 99 -5.44 -4.44 -5.83
N ASN A 100 -4.68 -5.42 -5.35
CA ASN A 100 -4.80 -6.81 -5.81
C ASN A 100 -6.07 -7.46 -5.22
N SER A 101 -7.08 -7.73 -6.05
CA SER A 101 -8.39 -8.26 -5.63
C SER A 101 -8.30 -9.59 -4.89
N LEU A 102 -7.29 -10.41 -5.23
CA LEU A 102 -7.04 -11.71 -4.61
C LEU A 102 -6.49 -11.60 -3.18
N LEU A 103 -6.16 -10.39 -2.70
CA LEU A 103 -5.73 -10.12 -1.32
C LEU A 103 -6.79 -9.39 -0.48
N GLU A 104 -7.82 -8.81 -1.09
CA GLU A 104 -8.83 -8.00 -0.40
C GLU A 104 -10.04 -8.78 0.12
N GLY A 105 -10.72 -8.23 1.13
CA GLY A 105 -12.06 -8.65 1.55
C GLY A 105 -13.14 -8.49 0.46
N LYS A 106 -14.36 -8.97 0.74
CA LYS A 106 -15.54 -8.78 -0.15
C LYS A 106 -15.91 -7.31 -0.29
N GLU A 107 -15.71 -6.53 0.76
CA GLU A 107 -15.95 -5.09 0.80
C GLU A 107 -14.64 -4.38 1.09
N ILE A 108 -14.36 -3.33 0.32
CA ILE A 108 -13.17 -2.49 0.43
C ILE A 108 -13.65 -1.08 0.74
N LEU A 109 -13.41 -0.62 1.96
CA LEU A 109 -13.69 0.74 2.39
C LEU A 109 -12.53 1.64 2.01
N VAL A 110 -12.80 2.73 1.29
CA VAL A 110 -11.83 3.78 0.92
C VAL A 110 -12.22 5.07 1.61
N GLN A 111 -11.33 5.61 2.43
CA GLN A 111 -11.55 6.82 3.23
C GLN A 111 -10.49 7.87 2.90
N PHE A 112 -10.90 9.13 2.75
CA PHE A 112 -10.06 10.28 2.45
C PHE A 112 -9.99 11.18 3.67
N PHE A 113 -8.78 11.54 4.08
CA PHE A 113 -8.53 12.38 5.24
C PHE A 113 -7.79 13.65 4.84
N LYS A 114 -8.21 14.81 5.37
CA LYS A 114 -7.52 16.10 5.24
C LYS A 114 -7.45 16.79 6.61
N ASN A 115 -6.29 17.31 6.99
CA ASN A 115 -6.00 17.88 8.32
C ASN A 115 -6.43 16.96 9.49
N GLY A 116 -6.27 15.64 9.33
CA GLY A 116 -6.66 14.64 10.33
C GLY A 116 -8.16 14.35 10.45
N GLN A 117 -9.01 14.95 9.61
CA GLN A 117 -10.45 14.69 9.57
C GLN A 117 -10.84 13.89 8.32
N GLU A 118 -11.78 12.95 8.44
CA GLU A 118 -12.38 12.29 7.28
C GLU A 118 -13.21 13.31 6.49
N VAL A 119 -12.90 13.44 5.20
CA VAL A 119 -13.58 14.37 4.28
C VAL A 119 -14.46 13.67 3.25
N HIS A 120 -14.24 12.36 3.02
CA HIS A 120 -15.07 11.53 2.16
C HIS A 120 -14.81 10.04 2.40
N GLN A 121 -15.79 9.18 2.14
CA GLN A 121 -15.60 7.73 2.07
C GLN A 121 -16.55 7.06 1.07
N TYR A 122 -16.15 5.89 0.54
CA TYR A 122 -17.02 4.99 -0.22
C TYR A 122 -16.58 3.53 -0.09
N THR A 123 -17.49 2.60 -0.39
CA THR A 123 -17.21 1.15 -0.41
C THR A 123 -17.17 0.63 -1.85
N VAL A 124 -16.16 -0.16 -2.18
CA VAL A 124 -16.07 -0.94 -3.42
C VAL A 124 -16.37 -2.41 -3.11
N ILE A 125 -17.22 -3.04 -3.93
CA ILE A 125 -17.51 -4.47 -3.82
C ILE A 125 -16.49 -5.26 -4.65
N ASN A 126 -15.68 -6.07 -3.97
CA ASN A 126 -14.79 -7.04 -4.59
C ASN A 126 -15.63 -8.23 -5.07
N GLN A 127 -15.75 -8.39 -6.38
CA GLN A 127 -16.57 -9.45 -6.99
C GLN A 127 -15.83 -10.80 -6.90
N PRO A 128 -16.42 -11.85 -6.27
CA PRO A 128 -15.71 -13.10 -5.96
C PRO A 128 -15.08 -13.81 -7.17
N ASP A 129 -15.72 -13.72 -8.34
CA ASP A 129 -15.42 -14.57 -9.50
C ASP A 129 -14.67 -13.85 -10.64
N SER A 130 -14.00 -12.74 -10.34
CA SER A 130 -13.17 -11.98 -11.29
C SER A 130 -11.84 -12.70 -11.62
N GLN A 131 -11.91 -13.88 -12.24
CA GLN A 131 -10.73 -14.64 -12.73
C GLN A 131 -9.96 -13.91 -13.86
N HIS A 132 -10.50 -12.81 -14.38
CA HIS A 132 -9.92 -12.04 -15.49
C HIS A 132 -9.34 -10.69 -15.07
N THR A 133 -9.57 -10.25 -13.82
CA THR A 133 -9.03 -8.98 -13.28
C THR A 133 -8.56 -9.17 -11.84
N ASN A 134 -7.25 -9.41 -11.69
CA ASN A 134 -6.57 -9.51 -10.40
C ASN A 134 -6.36 -8.14 -9.71
N TRP A 135 -6.85 -7.06 -10.30
CA TRP A 135 -6.66 -5.69 -9.85
C TRP A 135 -7.98 -4.93 -9.87
N ILE A 136 -8.28 -4.24 -8.78
CA ILE A 136 -9.42 -3.31 -8.66
C ILE A 136 -8.86 -1.89 -8.61
N GLY A 137 -9.24 -1.06 -9.58
CA GLY A 137 -9.05 0.38 -9.50
C GLY A 137 -9.95 0.96 -8.41
N LEU A 138 -9.34 1.54 -7.37
CA LEU A 138 -10.07 2.19 -6.27
C LEU A 138 -10.27 3.67 -6.61
N VAL A 139 -9.17 4.40 -6.80
CA VAL A 139 -9.22 5.86 -6.98
C VAL A 139 -8.96 6.20 -8.43
N LEU A 140 -9.83 7.03 -9.04
CA LEU A 140 -9.64 7.56 -10.38
C LEU A 140 -9.32 9.06 -10.36
N SER A 141 -8.30 9.42 -11.14
CA SER A 141 -7.67 10.74 -11.25
C SER A 141 -6.98 11.24 -9.99
N LEU A 142 -5.71 11.56 -10.18
CA LEU A 142 -4.79 12.21 -9.23
C LEU A 142 -3.85 13.19 -9.97
N VAL A 143 -4.26 13.54 -11.20
CA VAL A 143 -3.57 14.23 -12.30
C VAL A 143 -4.69 14.76 -13.20
N ALA A 144 -4.66 15.97 -13.76
CA ALA A 144 -3.94 17.18 -13.33
C ALA A 144 -4.62 18.47 -13.85
N SER A 145 -4.70 19.50 -13.01
CA SER A 145 -4.86 20.92 -13.39
C SER A 145 -4.57 21.88 -12.22
N VAL A 146 -4.65 21.40 -10.97
CA VAL A 146 -4.39 22.20 -9.75
C VAL A 146 -3.57 21.52 -8.65
N ALA A 147 -3.44 20.19 -8.63
CA ALA A 147 -2.58 19.49 -7.65
C ALA A 147 -1.99 18.22 -8.26
N THR A 148 -0.68 18.01 -8.07
CA THR A 148 -0.03 16.71 -8.28
C THR A 148 -0.30 15.80 -7.08
N ALA A 149 -0.52 14.51 -7.33
CA ALA A 149 -0.43 13.53 -6.26
C ALA A 149 0.97 13.53 -5.64
N VAL A 150 1.05 13.31 -4.34
CA VAL A 150 2.31 13.27 -3.60
C VAL A 150 2.35 12.00 -2.76
N ILE A 151 3.44 11.24 -2.83
CA ILE A 151 3.75 10.19 -1.84
C ILE A 151 4.71 10.76 -0.80
N SER A 152 4.31 10.69 0.47
CA SER A 152 5.15 10.92 1.65
C SER A 152 4.99 9.84 2.72
N ALA A 153 3.98 8.96 2.61
CA ALA A 153 3.76 7.87 3.55
C ALA A 153 3.20 6.60 2.89
N ILE A 154 3.62 5.44 3.40
CA ILE A 154 3.16 4.10 3.04
C ILE A 154 3.03 3.31 4.33
N ASP A 155 1.79 3.05 4.76
CA ASP A 155 1.54 2.30 5.99
C ASP A 155 0.76 1.01 5.71
N TYR A 156 0.96 0.03 6.57
CA TYR A 156 0.17 -1.20 6.64
C TYR A 156 -0.05 -1.61 8.10
N GLU A 157 -1.29 -1.97 8.41
CA GLU A 157 -1.73 -2.44 9.72
C GLU A 157 -2.62 -3.68 9.52
N LYS A 158 -2.40 -4.71 10.33
CA LYS A 158 -3.22 -5.93 10.33
C LYS A 158 -3.79 -6.20 11.71
N THR A 159 -5.08 -6.55 11.76
CA THR A 159 -5.77 -7.00 12.96
C THR A 159 -6.44 -8.34 12.71
N THR A 160 -6.22 -9.32 13.58
CA THR A 160 -6.88 -10.63 13.56
C THR A 160 -7.84 -10.74 14.74
N THR A 161 -9.13 -10.96 14.49
CA THR A 161 -10.16 -11.13 15.53
C THR A 161 -10.77 -12.52 15.43
N VAL A 162 -10.83 -13.25 16.54
CA VAL A 162 -11.40 -14.60 16.62
C VAL A 162 -12.69 -14.56 17.46
N THR A 163 -13.79 -15.05 16.89
CA THR A 163 -15.11 -15.08 17.54
C THR A 163 -15.66 -16.50 17.55
N THR A 164 -16.11 -16.99 18.70
CA THR A 164 -16.81 -18.28 18.80
C THR A 164 -18.31 -18.05 18.97
N GLY A 165 -19.11 -18.63 18.07
CA GLY A 165 -20.56 -18.53 18.06
C GLY A 165 -21.23 -19.38 19.15
N PRO A 166 -22.53 -19.15 19.43
CA PRO A 166 -23.31 -19.97 20.37
C PRO A 166 -23.43 -21.45 19.98
N ASP A 167 -23.19 -21.78 18.71
CA ASP A 167 -23.14 -23.15 18.19
C ASP A 167 -21.75 -23.81 18.31
N GLY A 168 -20.78 -23.13 18.94
CA GLY A 168 -19.41 -23.58 19.13
C GLY A 168 -18.51 -23.42 17.91
N LYS A 169 -18.99 -22.86 16.79
CA LYS A 169 -18.14 -22.59 15.62
C LYS A 169 -17.26 -21.38 15.86
N THR A 170 -16.00 -21.48 15.45
CA THR A 170 -15.07 -20.35 15.48
C THR A 170 -14.94 -19.74 14.09
N THR A 171 -15.19 -18.44 14.01
CA THR A 171 -14.95 -17.61 12.82
C THR A 171 -13.82 -16.65 13.13
N THR A 172 -12.89 -16.47 12.19
CA THR A 172 -11.83 -15.48 12.31
C THR A 172 -11.95 -14.44 11.22
N THR A 173 -11.81 -13.18 11.60
CA THR A 173 -11.79 -12.03 10.71
C THR A 173 -10.39 -11.44 10.70
N VAL A 174 -9.76 -11.40 9.52
CA VAL A 174 -8.51 -10.66 9.30
C VAL A 174 -8.87 -9.35 8.62
N THR A 175 -8.64 -8.23 9.30
CA THR A 175 -8.76 -6.88 8.76
C THR A 175 -7.38 -6.38 8.37
N THR A 176 -7.25 -5.89 7.14
CA THR A 176 -6.06 -5.17 6.68
C THR A 176 -6.42 -3.73 6.42
N LYS A 177 -5.53 -2.83 6.81
CA LYS A 177 -5.61 -1.40 6.55
C LYS A 177 -4.30 -0.96 5.92
N LYS A 178 -4.39 -0.32 4.77
CA LYS A 178 -3.26 0.25 4.03
C LYS A 178 -3.43 1.76 3.98
N SER A 179 -2.35 2.51 4.03
CA SER A 179 -2.38 3.95 3.81
C SER A 179 -1.53 4.35 2.60
N PHE A 180 -1.92 5.47 2.01
CA PHE A 180 -1.07 6.27 1.15
C PHE A 180 -1.22 7.73 1.62
N GLY A 181 -0.11 8.38 1.94
CA GLY A 181 -0.08 9.77 2.37
C GLY A 181 0.76 10.65 1.47
N GLY A 182 0.52 11.96 1.53
CA GLY A 182 1.36 13.02 0.94
C GLY A 182 0.57 14.15 0.28
N GLY A 183 -0.66 13.86 -0.14
CA GLY A 183 -1.62 14.84 -0.62
C GLY A 183 -2.04 14.69 -2.07
N GLY A 184 -3.21 15.23 -2.39
CA GLY A 184 -3.75 15.28 -3.74
C GLY A 184 -5.22 15.65 -3.80
N SER A 185 -5.80 15.54 -4.99
CA SER A 185 -7.24 15.65 -5.22
C SER A 185 -7.70 14.44 -6.02
N ALA A 186 -8.77 13.79 -5.58
CA ALA A 186 -9.26 12.52 -6.11
C ALA A 186 -10.76 12.58 -6.40
N LYS A 187 -11.26 11.80 -7.37
CA LYS A 187 -12.72 11.63 -7.51
C LYS A 187 -13.28 10.95 -6.26
N LYS A 188 -14.48 11.39 -5.86
CA LYS A 188 -15.26 10.79 -4.76
C LYS A 188 -15.80 9.38 -5.04
N SER A 189 -15.43 8.78 -6.16
CA SER A 189 -15.97 7.51 -6.65
C SER A 189 -14.94 6.81 -7.53
N SER A 190 -14.95 5.47 -7.49
CA SER A 190 -14.16 4.62 -8.38
C SER A 190 -14.74 4.53 -9.80
N SER A 191 -15.93 5.10 -10.05
CA SER A 191 -16.55 5.14 -11.37
C SER A 191 -16.05 6.34 -12.18
N PRO A 192 -15.54 6.15 -13.43
CA PRO A 192 -15.03 7.25 -14.24
C PRO A 192 -16.10 8.30 -14.57
N ASN A 193 -17.36 7.87 -14.65
CA ASN A 193 -18.50 8.63 -15.13
C ASN A 193 -19.32 9.28 -13.99
N ASP A 194 -18.85 9.19 -12.76
CA ASP A 194 -19.55 9.70 -11.58
C ASP A 194 -19.45 11.25 -11.49
N PRO A 195 -20.57 11.99 -11.38
CA PRO A 195 -20.59 13.44 -11.30
C PRO A 195 -20.30 14.01 -9.90
N SER A 196 -20.06 13.18 -8.87
CA SER A 196 -19.84 13.60 -7.46
C SER A 196 -18.65 14.54 -7.22
N GLY A 197 -17.80 14.73 -8.22
CA GLY A 197 -16.68 15.67 -8.23
C GLY A 197 -15.47 15.17 -7.45
N HIS A 198 -14.58 16.10 -7.11
CA HIS A 198 -13.31 15.81 -6.44
C HIS A 198 -13.36 16.10 -4.94
N VAL A 199 -12.48 15.45 -4.21
CA VAL A 199 -12.16 15.69 -2.80
C VAL A 199 -10.64 15.81 -2.66
N ASP A 200 -10.20 16.88 -2.01
CA ASP A 200 -8.80 17.00 -1.62
C ASP A 200 -8.53 16.19 -0.37
N PHE A 201 -7.37 15.55 -0.31
CA PHE A 201 -6.93 14.75 0.83
C PHE A 201 -5.45 14.98 1.10
N ASP A 202 -5.01 14.65 2.31
CA ASP A 202 -3.60 14.49 2.70
C ASP A 202 -3.23 13.00 2.81
N HIS A 203 -4.19 12.14 3.20
CA HIS A 203 -4.04 10.68 3.25
C HIS A 203 -5.29 9.96 2.71
N ILE A 204 -5.08 8.77 2.15
CA ILE A 204 -6.10 7.79 1.79
C ILE A 204 -5.87 6.53 2.62
N TYR A 205 -6.92 6.03 3.27
CA TYR A 205 -6.93 4.71 3.90
C TYR A 205 -7.78 3.73 3.08
N ILE A 206 -7.26 2.51 2.93
CA ILE A 206 -7.93 1.41 2.26
C ILE A 206 -8.03 0.25 3.26
N THR A 207 -9.24 -0.02 3.72
CA THR A 207 -9.53 -1.06 4.72
C THR A 207 -10.36 -2.17 4.09
N SER A 208 -9.96 -3.43 4.27
CA SER A 208 -10.77 -4.59 3.85
C SER A 208 -10.64 -5.75 4.84
N SER A 209 -11.70 -6.54 4.98
CA SER A 209 -11.79 -7.64 5.95
C SER A 209 -12.12 -8.96 5.27
N ARG A 210 -11.37 -10.01 5.62
CA ARG A 210 -11.59 -11.39 5.18
C ARG A 210 -12.10 -12.22 6.34
N VAL A 211 -13.15 -12.98 6.10
CA VAL A 211 -13.81 -13.85 7.10
C VAL A 211 -13.57 -15.29 6.69
N PHE A 212 -13.21 -16.14 7.64
CA PHE A 212 -12.92 -17.55 7.44
C PHE A 212 -13.72 -18.39 8.45
N ASP A 213 -14.53 -19.32 7.96
CA ASP A 213 -15.36 -20.20 8.77
C ASP A 213 -14.60 -21.48 9.15
N THR A 214 -14.24 -21.60 10.43
CA THR A 214 -13.49 -22.71 11.08
C THR A 214 -12.10 -22.99 10.53
N GLU A 215 -11.12 -23.10 11.45
CA GLU A 215 -9.69 -23.28 11.18
C GLU A 215 -9.16 -22.37 10.05
N VAL A 216 -8.85 -21.11 10.41
CA VAL A 216 -8.02 -20.27 9.53
C VAL A 216 -6.78 -21.05 9.13
N TYR A 217 -6.52 -21.05 7.83
CA TYR A 217 -5.19 -21.29 7.31
C TYR A 217 -4.22 -20.34 8.02
N GLU A 218 -3.54 -20.82 9.07
CA GLU A 218 -2.43 -20.15 9.79
C GLU A 218 -1.30 -19.71 8.81
N GLU A 219 -1.41 -20.10 7.53
CA GLU A 219 -0.67 -19.58 6.38
C GLU A 219 -0.73 -18.06 6.16
N LEU A 220 -1.71 -17.34 6.72
CA LEU A 220 -1.82 -15.88 6.59
C LEU A 220 -1.64 -15.15 7.93
N ASP A 221 -1.26 -15.86 8.99
CA ASP A 221 -1.08 -15.30 10.33
C ASP A 221 0.37 -15.34 10.79
N GLY A 222 1.09 -14.26 10.46
CA GLY A 222 2.44 -14.00 10.94
C GLY A 222 2.87 -12.56 10.65
N PRO A 223 4.05 -12.17 11.16
CA PRO A 223 4.50 -10.79 11.15
C PRO A 223 4.94 -10.32 9.76
N ILE A 224 4.86 -9.01 9.52
CA ILE A 224 5.44 -8.33 8.36
C ILE A 224 6.94 -8.59 8.40
N LYS A 225 7.45 -9.27 7.37
CA LYS A 225 8.86 -9.61 7.22
C LYS A 225 9.55 -8.77 6.15
N GLU A 226 8.81 -8.40 5.10
CA GLU A 226 9.37 -7.69 3.98
C GLU A 226 8.36 -6.70 3.40
N VAL A 227 8.80 -5.46 3.23
CA VAL A 227 8.08 -4.45 2.45
C VAL A 227 8.86 -4.18 1.17
N VAL A 228 8.24 -4.43 0.03
CA VAL A 228 8.83 -4.17 -1.28
C VAL A 228 8.18 -2.91 -1.85
N PHE A 229 8.96 -1.85 -2.00
CA PHE A 229 8.52 -0.61 -2.65
C PHE A 229 9.29 -0.38 -3.95
N THR A 230 8.57 -0.16 -5.04
CA THR A 230 9.12 -0.04 -6.40
C THR A 230 8.47 1.10 -7.16
N GLY A 231 9.20 1.71 -8.10
CA GLY A 231 8.65 2.73 -9.01
C GLY A 231 9.74 3.39 -9.87
N ASN A 232 9.32 4.03 -10.96
CA ASN A 232 10.23 4.65 -11.94
C ASN A 232 10.53 6.13 -11.64
N PHE A 233 11.09 6.43 -10.48
CA PHE A 233 11.35 7.79 -10.00
C PHE A 233 12.73 8.34 -10.42
N GLU A 234 12.98 9.65 -10.26
CA GLU A 234 14.35 10.18 -10.29
C GLU A 234 15.16 9.66 -9.08
N LYS A 235 14.55 9.77 -7.89
CA LYS A 235 15.09 9.34 -6.60
C LYS A 235 13.95 9.11 -5.60
N LEU A 236 14.23 8.37 -4.54
CA LEU A 236 13.42 8.28 -3.33
C LEU A 236 14.31 8.58 -2.13
N GLU A 237 13.71 9.07 -1.06
CA GLU A 237 14.43 9.34 0.19
C GLU A 237 13.59 8.85 1.37
N LEU A 238 14.10 7.80 2.03
CA LEU A 238 13.45 7.15 3.16
C LEU A 238 13.89 7.86 4.43
N GLN A 239 12.94 8.47 5.15
CA GLN A 239 13.22 9.33 6.30
C GLN A 239 13.18 8.56 7.62
N SER A 240 12.15 7.74 7.79
CA SER A 240 11.98 6.91 8.97
C SER A 240 11.13 5.68 8.67
N ILE A 241 11.41 4.59 9.37
CA ILE A 241 10.56 3.40 9.44
C ILE A 241 10.13 3.21 10.89
N SER A 242 8.85 2.97 11.11
CA SER A 242 8.25 2.67 12.41
C SER A 242 7.51 1.33 12.30
N ASN A 243 7.76 0.45 13.28
CA ASN A 243 7.05 -0.81 13.45
C ASN A 243 6.60 -0.84 14.92
N ILE A 244 5.29 -0.96 15.18
CA ILE A 244 4.64 -0.84 16.52
C ILE A 244 3.57 -1.92 16.66
#